data_AF-A0A661NTW8-F1
#
_entry.id   AF-A0A661NTW8-F1
#
_cell.length_a   1.000
_cell.length_b   1.000
_cell.length_c   1.000
_cell.angle_alpha   90.00
_cell.angle_beta   90.00
_cell.angle_gamma   90.00
#
_symmetry.space_group_name_H-M   'P 1'
#
loop_
_entity.id
_entity.type
_entity.pdbx_description
1 polymer ?
#
loop_
_entity_poly.entity_id
_entity_poly.type
_entity_poly.pdbx_seq_one_letter_code
_entity_poly.pdbx_strand_id
1 'polypeptide(L)'
;MGYGQPGQGRTGRAAEQGTHAGGLSHQGVGHATPGVQLLRPVPAHRDPALSAVPESGEQSLWRLLLSHHDEEHLDQCFALGPEGRRFHICARCLGLYPAMLAVLVLGRFTGPWPGWLEWVALLGLPLPAFLDWGTTVAAGRPPHSNLVRLFTGIGLGAGIGASLHVNTYALLSEPVQAQFVFFLAALWVVWLASYLRRLRRKLLHLRQLTQRRRQLAERMLAELRDEGTGRHRD
;
A
#
# COMPACT_ATOMS: atom_id res chain seq x y z
N MET A 1 10.39 9.62 8.65
CA MET A 1 11.10 8.53 9.38
C MET A 1 11.12 7.29 8.49
N GLY A 2 12.08 7.23 7.57
CA GLY A 2 12.24 6.09 6.66
C GLY A 2 13.06 4.99 7.35
N TYR A 3 12.52 3.78 7.39
CA TYR A 3 13.26 2.60 7.82
C TYR A 3 13.72 1.84 6.58
N GLY A 4 15.00 1.97 6.26
CA GLY A 4 15.66 1.15 5.24
C GLY A 4 15.56 -0.34 5.61
N GLN A 5 15.14 -1.16 4.65
CA GLN A 5 15.23 -2.61 4.80
C GLN A 5 16.69 -3.07 4.65
N PRO A 6 17.15 -4.04 5.46
CA PRO A 6 18.45 -4.65 5.26
C PRO A 6 18.44 -5.51 3.98
N GLY A 7 19.37 -5.20 3.08
CA GLY A 7 19.55 -5.87 1.80
C GLY A 7 19.74 -7.39 1.94
N GLN A 8 18.93 -8.14 1.21
CA GLN A 8 19.13 -9.57 1.02
C GLN A 8 20.30 -9.78 0.06
N GLY A 9 21.37 -10.39 0.56
CA GLY A 9 22.49 -10.88 -0.25
C GLY A 9 22.00 -11.88 -1.28
N ARG A 10 22.21 -11.54 -2.55
CA ARG A 10 21.88 -12.36 -3.72
C ARG A 10 23.07 -13.29 -3.96
N THR A 11 22.98 -14.53 -3.46
CA THR A 11 23.93 -15.58 -3.82
C THR A 11 23.66 -16.03 -5.24
N GLY A 12 24.72 -16.11 -6.04
CA GLY A 12 24.66 -16.45 -7.45
C GLY A 12 24.11 -17.85 -7.70
N ARG A 13 23.43 -18.00 -8.84
CA ARG A 13 23.25 -19.30 -9.46
C ARG A 13 23.49 -19.23 -10.95
N ALA A 14 24.30 -20.20 -11.34
CA ALA A 14 24.83 -20.59 -12.62
C ALA A 14 23.92 -20.43 -13.85
N ALA A 15 24.63 -20.24 -14.97
CA ALA A 15 24.20 -20.31 -16.34
C ALA A 15 23.46 -21.62 -16.68
N GLU A 16 22.36 -21.49 -17.43
CA GLU A 16 21.89 -22.50 -18.36
C GLU A 16 21.73 -21.83 -19.73
N GLN A 17 22.56 -22.29 -20.67
CA GLN A 17 22.48 -22.01 -22.09
C GLN A 17 21.42 -22.95 -22.68
N GLY A 18 20.46 -22.39 -23.42
CA GLY A 18 19.43 -23.15 -24.14
C GLY A 18 19.03 -22.42 -25.42
N THR A 19 19.20 -23.10 -26.53
CA THR A 19 19.25 -22.66 -27.92
C THR A 19 17.89 -22.64 -28.64
N HIS A 20 17.77 -21.69 -29.59
CA HIS A 20 17.09 -21.72 -30.89
C HIS A 20 15.56 -21.91 -31.07
N ALA A 21 14.97 -20.95 -31.79
CA ALA A 21 14.11 -21.04 -33.00
C ALA A 21 13.02 -19.92 -32.93
N GLY A 22 12.97 -18.92 -33.82
CA GLY A 22 12.75 -19.05 -35.25
C GLY A 22 11.24 -18.97 -35.55
N GLY A 23 10.67 -17.76 -35.62
CA GLY A 23 9.23 -17.55 -35.82
C GLY A 23 8.90 -16.20 -36.45
N LEU A 24 8.33 -16.26 -37.65
CA LEU A 24 8.16 -15.21 -38.64
C LEU A 24 7.27 -14.03 -38.22
N SER A 25 7.69 -12.86 -38.68
CA SER A 25 7.08 -11.54 -38.59
C SER A 25 5.85 -11.40 -39.49
N HIS A 26 4.71 -11.04 -38.90
CA HIS A 26 3.57 -10.45 -39.60
C HIS A 26 3.45 -8.97 -39.19
N GLN A 27 3.84 -8.06 -40.09
CA GLN A 27 3.59 -6.63 -39.97
C GLN A 27 2.15 -6.34 -40.42
N GLY A 28 1.25 -6.13 -39.45
CA GLY A 28 -0.08 -5.57 -39.68
C GLY A 28 -0.07 -4.07 -39.42
N VAL A 29 -0.22 -3.27 -40.46
CA VAL A 29 -0.38 -1.81 -40.39
C VAL A 29 -1.80 -1.51 -39.91
N GLY A 30 -1.95 -1.31 -38.60
CA GLY A 30 -3.22 -0.92 -37.98
C GLY A 30 -3.33 0.60 -37.83
N HIS A 31 -4.32 1.19 -38.49
CA HIS A 31 -4.68 2.60 -38.36
C HIS A 31 -5.01 2.96 -36.90
N ALA A 32 -4.25 3.91 -36.34
CA ALA A 32 -4.47 4.43 -35.00
C ALA A 32 -5.69 5.37 -34.98
N THR A 33 -6.85 4.84 -34.58
CA THR A 33 -7.92 5.68 -34.03
C THR A 33 -7.44 6.33 -32.72
N PRO A 34 -7.67 7.64 -32.48
CA PRO A 34 -7.40 8.28 -31.20
C PRO A 34 -8.41 7.76 -30.16
N GLY A 35 -8.18 6.54 -29.69
CA GLY A 35 -8.93 5.90 -28.62
C GLY A 35 -8.44 6.43 -27.28
N VAL A 36 -9.37 6.92 -26.49
CA VAL A 36 -9.20 7.14 -25.04
C VAL A 36 -8.55 5.88 -24.45
N GLN A 37 -7.24 5.95 -24.16
CA GLN A 37 -6.52 4.82 -23.55
C GLN A 37 -7.11 4.59 -22.17
N LEU A 38 -7.93 3.54 -22.07
CA LEU A 38 -8.45 3.05 -20.80
C LEU A 38 -7.29 2.78 -19.84
N LEU A 39 -7.47 3.27 -18.61
CA LEU A 39 -6.60 3.13 -17.44
C LEU A 39 -5.94 1.75 -17.36
N ARG A 40 -4.71 1.61 -17.85
CA ARG A 40 -3.92 0.38 -17.68
C ARG A 40 -3.20 0.40 -16.33
N PRO A 41 -3.26 -0.69 -15.54
CA PRO A 41 -2.44 -0.81 -14.33
C PRO A 41 -0.95 -0.79 -14.70
N VAL A 42 -0.14 -0.11 -13.87
CA VAL A 42 1.31 0.00 -14.06
C VAL A 42 1.96 -1.37 -13.80
N PRO A 43 2.82 -1.89 -14.69
CA PRO A 43 3.51 -3.15 -14.47
C PRO A 43 4.47 -3.03 -13.27
N ALA A 44 4.46 -4.04 -12.39
CA ALA A 44 5.18 -4.06 -11.12
C ALA A 44 6.72 -4.21 -11.26
N HIS A 45 7.26 -4.31 -12.47
CA HIS A 45 8.69 -4.51 -12.70
C HIS A 45 9.19 -3.47 -13.71
N ARG A 46 9.94 -2.48 -13.23
CA ARG A 46 10.57 -1.45 -14.06
C ARG A 46 12.01 -1.85 -14.35
N ASP A 47 12.45 -1.72 -15.60
CA ASP A 47 13.84 -1.90 -15.97
C ASP A 47 14.72 -0.85 -15.24
N PRO A 48 15.82 -1.27 -14.58
CA PRO A 48 16.70 -0.38 -13.85
C PRO A 48 17.47 0.61 -14.75
N ALA A 49 17.38 0.47 -16.08
CA ALA A 49 18.02 1.36 -17.05
C ALA A 49 17.22 2.64 -17.34
N LEU A 50 15.96 2.75 -16.90
CA LEU A 50 15.07 3.90 -17.14
C LEU A 50 14.97 4.86 -15.94
N SER A 51 15.80 4.69 -14.91
CA SER A 51 15.79 5.47 -13.66
C SER A 51 16.66 6.74 -13.70
N ALA A 52 17.24 7.12 -14.84
CA ALA A 52 17.95 8.40 -14.99
C ALA A 52 16.97 9.58 -15.16
N VAL A 53 15.93 9.64 -14.33
CA VAL A 53 15.12 10.86 -14.16
C VAL A 53 15.90 11.76 -13.21
N PRO A 54 16.19 13.02 -13.57
CA PRO A 54 17.00 13.91 -12.74
C PRO A 54 16.39 14.07 -11.34
N GLU A 55 17.18 13.76 -10.31
CA GLU A 55 16.90 14.02 -8.90
C GLU A 55 16.97 15.53 -8.57
N SER A 56 16.17 16.36 -9.25
CA SER A 56 15.99 17.75 -8.80
C SER A 56 14.99 17.73 -7.65
N GLY A 57 15.50 17.87 -6.42
CA GLY A 57 14.83 17.76 -5.13
C GLY A 57 13.70 18.75 -4.81
N GLU A 58 12.90 19.17 -5.79
CA GLU A 58 11.61 19.80 -5.53
C GLU A 58 10.54 18.70 -5.47
N GLN A 59 10.19 18.29 -4.25
CA GLN A 59 8.91 17.63 -4.02
C GLN A 59 7.81 18.60 -4.42
N SER A 60 7.39 18.57 -5.69
CA SER A 60 6.30 19.42 -6.14
C SER A 60 5.09 19.22 -5.22
N LEU A 61 4.46 20.31 -4.82
CA LEU A 61 3.26 20.28 -3.97
C LEU A 61 2.20 19.33 -4.55
N TRP A 62 2.16 19.19 -5.87
CA TRP A 62 1.32 18.23 -6.60
C TRP A 62 1.66 16.76 -6.33
N ARG A 63 2.95 16.38 -6.24
CA ARG A 63 3.35 15.03 -5.80
C ARG A 63 2.90 14.78 -4.36
N LEU A 64 3.04 15.77 -3.48
CA LEU A 64 2.60 15.64 -2.09
C LEU A 64 1.07 15.50 -1.98
N LEU A 65 0.32 16.26 -2.78
CA LEU A 65 -1.15 16.26 -2.74
C LEU A 65 -1.79 15.05 -3.44
N LEU A 66 -1.30 14.66 -4.62
CA LEU A 66 -1.96 13.66 -5.46
C LEU A 66 -1.38 12.26 -5.33
N SER A 67 -0.05 12.11 -5.26
CA SER A 67 0.55 10.78 -5.17
C SER A 67 0.78 10.36 -3.74
N HIS A 68 1.33 11.22 -2.86
CA HIS A 68 1.76 11.02 -1.46
C HIS A 68 2.46 9.68 -1.10
N HIS A 69 2.58 8.78 -2.06
CA HIS A 69 3.14 7.45 -2.01
C HIS A 69 4.57 7.52 -2.54
N ASP A 70 5.45 6.76 -1.91
CA ASP A 70 6.80 6.54 -2.40
C ASP A 70 6.76 5.80 -3.76
N GLU A 71 7.85 5.86 -4.52
CA GLU A 71 7.92 5.28 -5.87
C GLU A 71 7.65 3.75 -5.88
N GLU A 72 7.93 3.08 -4.76
CA GLU A 72 7.65 1.66 -4.55
C GLU A 72 6.15 1.32 -4.53
N HIS A 73 5.29 2.32 -4.35
CA HIS A 73 3.84 2.18 -4.17
C HIS A 73 3.05 2.85 -5.31
N LEU A 74 3.65 3.06 -6.48
CA LEU A 74 2.96 3.63 -7.64
C LEU A 74 1.92 2.70 -8.27
N ASP A 75 1.93 1.40 -7.91
CA ASP A 75 0.90 0.42 -8.27
C ASP A 75 -0.48 0.81 -7.72
N GLN A 76 -0.49 1.57 -6.62
CA GLN A 76 -1.67 2.14 -5.98
C GLN A 76 -2.19 3.42 -6.66
N CYS A 77 -1.59 3.85 -7.76
CA CYS A 77 -1.97 5.06 -8.47
C CYS A 77 -2.53 4.74 -9.86
N PHE A 78 -3.46 5.58 -10.32
CA PHE A 78 -3.76 5.65 -11.75
C PHE A 78 -2.68 6.46 -12.45
N ALA A 79 -2.16 5.94 -13.56
CA ALA A 79 -1.25 6.67 -14.43
C ALA A 79 -2.07 7.39 -15.51
N LEU A 80 -1.95 8.72 -15.56
CA LEU A 80 -2.61 9.59 -16.53
C LEU A 80 -1.57 10.31 -17.38
N GLY A 81 -1.86 10.53 -18.66
CA GLY A 81 -1.01 11.29 -19.58
C GLY A 81 -0.30 10.44 -20.64
N PRO A 82 0.29 11.08 -21.66
CA PRO A 82 0.93 10.42 -22.78
C PRO A 82 2.19 9.64 -22.37
N GLU A 83 2.59 8.71 -23.25
CA GLU A 83 3.77 7.86 -23.12
C GLU A 83 5.06 8.70 -23.11
N GLY A 84 5.49 9.11 -21.91
CA GLY A 84 6.64 10.01 -21.70
C GLY A 84 6.41 11.07 -20.61
N ARG A 85 5.14 11.37 -20.26
CA ARG A 85 4.78 12.28 -19.15
C ARG A 85 3.59 11.71 -18.39
N ARG A 86 3.84 10.64 -17.62
CA ARG A 86 2.81 10.00 -16.80
C ARG A 86 2.74 10.67 -15.43
N PHE A 87 1.57 11.17 -15.09
CA PHE A 87 1.21 11.65 -13.76
C PHE A 87 0.54 10.52 -13.00
N HIS A 88 1.01 10.27 -11.78
CA HIS A 88 0.45 9.26 -10.90
C HIS A 88 -0.48 9.92 -9.90
N ILE A 89 -1.75 9.50 -9.88
CA ILE A 89 -2.75 9.99 -8.93
C ILE A 89 -3.18 8.83 -8.05
N CYS A 90 -3.08 8.98 -6.74
CA CYS A 90 -3.56 7.98 -5.79
C CYS A 90 -5.04 7.69 -6.05
N ALA A 91 -5.37 6.42 -6.30
CA ALA A 91 -6.74 6.02 -6.63
C ALA A 91 -7.74 6.42 -5.54
N ARG A 92 -7.33 6.36 -4.27
CA ARG A 92 -8.17 6.76 -3.13
C ARG A 92 -8.37 8.28 -3.07
N CYS A 93 -7.31 9.07 -3.24
CA CYS A 93 -7.39 10.54 -3.24
C CYS A 93 -8.26 11.05 -4.40
N LEU A 94 -8.21 10.38 -5.55
CA LEU A 94 -9.06 10.68 -6.70
C LEU A 94 -10.54 10.54 -6.37
N GLY A 95 -10.94 9.63 -5.48
CA GLY A 95 -12.32 9.51 -5.01
C GLY A 95 -12.63 10.47 -3.85
N LEU A 96 -11.69 10.60 -2.91
CA LEU A 96 -11.87 11.34 -1.66
C LEU A 96 -12.11 12.82 -1.88
N TYR A 97 -11.25 13.51 -2.64
CA TYR A 97 -11.34 14.96 -2.80
C TYR A 97 -12.61 15.42 -3.52
N PRO A 98 -12.97 14.89 -4.70
CA PRO A 98 -14.20 15.32 -5.37
C PRO A 98 -15.44 14.94 -4.58
N ALA A 99 -15.49 13.77 -3.93
CA ALA A 99 -16.64 13.37 -3.11
C ALA A 99 -16.81 14.28 -1.89
N MET A 100 -15.72 14.61 -1.19
CA MET A 100 -15.73 15.55 -0.06
C MET A 100 -16.27 16.91 -0.48
N LEU A 101 -15.75 17.47 -1.59
CA LEU A 101 -16.21 18.75 -2.10
C LEU A 101 -17.68 18.69 -2.54
N ALA A 102 -18.07 17.65 -3.27
CA ALA A 102 -19.44 17.48 -3.76
C ALA A 102 -20.45 17.40 -2.62
N VAL A 103 -20.16 16.62 -1.57
CA VAL A 103 -21.05 16.49 -0.40
C VAL A 103 -21.12 17.79 0.39
N LEU A 104 -20.01 18.49 0.58
CA LEU A 104 -20.02 19.80 1.27
C LEU A 104 -20.86 20.83 0.51
N VAL A 105 -20.67 20.92 -0.81
CA VAL A 105 -21.42 21.84 -1.67
C VAL A 105 -22.91 21.47 -1.68
N LEU A 106 -23.24 20.19 -1.85
CA LEU A 106 -24.63 19.72 -1.82
C LEU A 106 -25.28 20.01 -0.47
N GLY A 107 -24.57 19.71 0.63
CA GLY A 107 -25.00 20.03 1.99
C GLY A 107 -25.39 21.50 2.14
N ARG A 108 -24.56 22.41 1.62
CA ARG A 108 -24.82 23.85 1.68
C ARG A 108 -26.12 24.27 0.98
N PHE A 109 -26.54 23.54 -0.06
CA PHE A 109 -27.82 23.76 -0.75
C PHE A 109 -29.01 23.07 -0.08
N THR A 110 -28.79 21.92 0.58
CA THR A 110 -29.88 21.15 1.23
C THR A 110 -30.21 21.63 2.64
N GLY A 111 -29.30 22.35 3.32
CA GLY A 111 -29.48 22.77 4.71
C GLY A 111 -29.22 21.65 5.73
N PRO A 112 -29.70 21.78 6.98
CA PRO A 112 -29.52 20.78 8.02
C PRO A 112 -30.14 19.43 7.65
N TRP A 113 -29.40 18.36 7.91
CA TRP A 113 -29.88 17.00 7.63
C TRP A 113 -30.65 16.40 8.80
N PRO A 114 -31.54 15.42 8.55
CA PRO A 114 -32.13 14.66 9.63
C PRO A 114 -31.05 13.84 10.36
N GLY A 115 -31.14 13.76 11.69
CA GLY A 115 -30.07 13.16 12.51
C GLY A 115 -29.67 11.73 12.11
N TRP A 116 -30.60 10.89 11.67
CA TRP A 116 -30.28 9.54 11.20
C TRP A 116 -29.34 9.53 9.98
N LEU A 117 -29.51 10.51 9.08
CA LEU A 117 -28.68 10.65 7.88
C LEU A 117 -27.27 11.11 8.25
N GLU A 118 -27.14 11.99 9.26
CA GLU A 118 -25.84 12.39 9.79
C GLU A 118 -25.07 11.17 10.31
N TRP A 119 -25.68 10.34 11.15
CA TRP A 119 -25.04 9.12 11.67
C TRP A 119 -24.60 8.16 10.56
N VAL A 120 -25.47 7.89 9.58
CA VAL A 120 -25.15 7.01 8.44
C VAL A 120 -24.04 7.60 7.57
N ALA A 121 -24.10 8.89 7.26
CA ALA A 121 -23.10 9.54 6.43
C ALA A 121 -21.72 9.60 7.12
N LEU A 122 -21.70 9.92 8.42
CA LEU A 122 -20.46 10.15 9.16
C LEU A 122 -19.74 8.84 9.54
N LEU A 123 -20.48 7.79 9.89
CA LEU A 123 -19.89 6.52 10.32
C LEU A 123 -19.94 5.44 9.23
N GLY A 124 -21.04 5.37 8.49
CA GLY A 124 -21.27 4.33 7.49
C GLY A 124 -20.42 4.50 6.25
N LEU A 125 -20.35 5.71 5.69
CA LEU A 125 -19.62 5.95 4.42
C LEU A 125 -18.10 5.77 4.54
N PRO A 126 -17.42 6.18 5.63
CA PRO A 126 -15.99 5.94 5.78
C PRO A 126 -15.62 4.47 6.06
N LEU A 127 -16.54 3.68 6.61
CA LEU A 127 -16.25 2.33 7.10
C LEU A 127 -15.59 1.41 6.05
N PRO A 128 -16.06 1.32 4.79
CA PRO A 128 -15.39 0.52 3.76
C PRO A 128 -13.93 0.90 3.52
N ALA A 129 -13.57 2.18 3.62
CA ALA A 129 -12.20 2.64 3.45
C ALA A 129 -11.28 2.22 4.60
N PHE A 130 -11.79 2.22 5.84
CA PHE A 130 -11.04 1.71 6.99
C PHE A 130 -10.86 0.20 6.93
N LEU A 131 -11.85 -0.54 6.44
CA LEU A 131 -11.73 -1.99 6.27
C LEU A 131 -10.71 -2.33 5.16
N ASP A 132 -10.81 -1.69 4.01
CA ASP A 132 -9.85 -1.83 2.90
C ASP A 132 -8.43 -1.49 3.38
N TRP A 133 -8.23 -0.33 4.01
CA TRP A 133 -6.93 0.08 4.54
C TRP A 133 -6.40 -0.83 5.64
N GLY A 134 -7.25 -1.19 6.60
CA GLY A 134 -6.88 -2.02 7.74
C GLY A 134 -6.48 -3.42 7.30
N THR A 135 -7.16 -3.99 6.31
CA THR A 135 -6.78 -5.29 5.73
C THR A 135 -5.47 -5.20 4.96
N THR A 136 -5.19 -4.16 4.18
CA THR A 136 -3.90 -4.06 3.48
C THR A 136 -2.75 -3.84 4.48
N VAL A 137 -2.88 -2.90 5.41
CA VAL A 137 -1.79 -2.51 6.34
C VAL A 137 -1.59 -3.54 7.43
N ALA A 138 -2.65 -3.89 8.17
CA ALA A 138 -2.50 -4.85 9.26
C ALA A 138 -2.29 -6.24 8.69
N ALA A 139 -3.05 -6.66 7.66
CA ALA A 139 -2.99 -8.04 7.18
C ALA A 139 -1.70 -8.35 6.39
N GLY A 140 -1.01 -7.35 5.86
CA GLY A 140 0.09 -7.55 4.91
C GLY A 140 -0.41 -8.22 3.62
N ARG A 141 -1.70 -8.07 3.32
CA ARG A 141 -2.32 -8.58 2.09
C ARG A 141 -1.89 -7.69 0.92
N PRO A 142 -1.83 -8.25 -0.30
CA PRO A 142 -1.60 -7.44 -1.49
C PRO A 142 -2.67 -6.35 -1.59
N PRO A 143 -2.32 -5.18 -2.14
CA PRO A 143 -3.28 -4.10 -2.31
C PRO A 143 -4.46 -4.55 -3.17
N HIS A 144 -5.67 -4.10 -2.80
CA HIS A 144 -6.87 -4.28 -3.61
C HIS A 144 -6.76 -3.48 -4.92
N SER A 145 -7.62 -3.81 -5.90
CA SER A 145 -7.64 -3.10 -7.19
C SER A 145 -7.85 -1.59 -7.00
N ASN A 146 -7.28 -0.80 -7.91
CA ASN A 146 -7.42 0.66 -7.87
C ASN A 146 -8.89 1.12 -7.97
N LEU A 147 -9.76 0.33 -8.60
CA LEU A 147 -11.20 0.61 -8.60
C LEU A 147 -11.83 0.50 -7.21
N VAL A 148 -11.52 -0.57 -6.46
CA VAL A 148 -12.00 -0.70 -5.07
C VAL A 148 -11.50 0.46 -4.23
N ARG A 149 -10.23 0.83 -4.36
CA ARG A 149 -9.62 1.95 -3.62
C ARG A 149 -10.24 3.31 -3.98
N LEU A 150 -10.64 3.49 -5.23
CA LEU A 150 -11.40 4.66 -5.68
C LEU A 150 -12.77 4.72 -5.00
N PHE A 151 -13.55 3.63 -5.05
CA PHE A 151 -14.89 3.59 -4.45
C PHE A 151 -14.87 3.74 -2.94
N THR A 152 -13.92 3.09 -2.25
CA THR A 152 -13.75 3.31 -0.81
C THR A 152 -13.29 4.74 -0.51
N GLY A 153 -12.45 5.32 -1.37
CA GLY A 153 -12.08 6.74 -1.33
C GLY A 153 -13.29 7.67 -1.43
N ILE A 154 -14.24 7.39 -2.33
CA ILE A 154 -15.50 8.15 -2.47
C ILE A 154 -16.28 8.12 -1.16
N GLY A 155 -16.45 6.93 -0.54
CA GLY A 155 -17.14 6.80 0.74
C GLY A 155 -16.47 7.60 1.87
N LEU A 156 -15.14 7.50 1.98
CA LEU A 156 -14.38 8.28 2.95
C LEU A 156 -14.51 9.79 2.72
N GLY A 157 -14.35 10.24 1.47
CA GLY A 157 -14.52 11.63 1.11
C GLY A 157 -15.92 12.16 1.41
N ALA A 158 -16.95 11.41 1.05
CA ALA A 158 -18.34 11.74 1.35
C ALA A 158 -18.59 11.87 2.86
N GLY A 159 -18.05 10.95 3.68
CA GLY A 159 -18.18 11.03 5.13
C GLY A 159 -17.43 12.21 5.76
N ILE A 160 -16.26 12.60 5.22
CA ILE A 160 -15.54 13.81 5.67
C ILE A 160 -16.30 15.08 5.24
N GLY A 161 -16.79 15.12 3.99
CA GLY A 161 -17.58 16.24 3.47
C GLY A 161 -18.88 16.44 4.27
N ALA A 162 -19.53 15.34 4.64
CA ALA A 162 -20.70 15.35 5.53
C ALA A 162 -20.35 15.97 6.89
N SER A 163 -19.23 15.58 7.51
CA SER A 163 -18.80 16.17 8.78
C SER A 163 -18.50 17.65 8.69
N LEU A 164 -17.86 18.09 7.60
CA LEU A 164 -17.61 19.51 7.37
C LEU A 164 -18.93 20.27 7.25
N HIS A 165 -19.91 19.74 6.51
CA HIS A 165 -21.24 20.31 6.39
C HIS A 165 -21.95 20.39 7.75
N VAL A 166 -22.01 19.29 8.51
CA VAL A 166 -22.63 19.26 9.85
C VAL A 166 -21.99 20.29 10.78
N ASN A 167 -20.67 20.44 10.76
CA ASN A 167 -19.96 21.43 11.57
C ASN A 167 -20.27 22.88 11.17
N THR A 168 -20.82 23.16 9.98
CA THR A 168 -21.23 24.54 9.60
C THR A 168 -22.44 25.03 10.40
N TYR A 169 -23.28 24.13 10.89
CA TYR A 169 -24.51 24.48 11.64
C TYR A 169 -24.58 23.87 13.05
N ALA A 170 -23.82 22.81 13.33
CA ALA A 170 -23.74 22.15 14.63
C ALA A 170 -22.28 21.77 14.93
N LEU A 171 -21.50 22.74 15.40
CA LEU A 171 -20.09 22.55 15.72
C LEU A 171 -19.92 21.47 16.80
N LEU A 172 -19.13 20.43 16.49
CA LEU A 172 -18.87 19.30 17.38
C LEU A 172 -20.15 18.60 17.91
N SER A 173 -21.15 18.43 17.05
CA SER A 173 -22.31 17.59 17.38
C SER A 173 -21.90 16.16 17.77
N GLU A 174 -22.77 15.44 18.49
CA GLU A 174 -22.50 14.05 18.88
C GLU A 174 -22.05 13.13 17.73
N PRO A 175 -22.67 13.14 16.52
CA PRO A 175 -22.21 12.28 15.43
C PRO A 175 -20.82 12.67 14.90
N VAL A 176 -20.46 13.96 14.94
CA VAL A 176 -19.11 14.43 14.58
C VAL A 176 -18.08 13.93 15.60
N GLN A 177 -18.37 14.04 16.90
CA GLN A 177 -17.49 13.51 17.95
C GLN A 177 -17.31 12.00 17.81
N ALA A 178 -18.41 11.28 17.57
CA ALA A 178 -18.39 9.84 17.34
C ALA A 178 -17.53 9.46 16.13
N GLN A 179 -17.55 10.27 15.05
CA GLN A 179 -16.68 10.04 13.90
C GLN A 179 -15.19 10.21 14.26
N PHE A 180 -14.83 11.25 15.03
CA PHE A 180 -13.45 11.42 15.50
C PHE A 180 -12.99 10.23 16.34
N VAL A 181 -13.81 9.79 17.29
CA VAL A 181 -13.52 8.61 18.12
C VAL A 181 -13.38 7.37 17.24
N PHE A 182 -14.26 7.20 16.25
CA PHE A 182 -14.22 6.10 15.28
C PHE A 182 -12.90 6.09 14.49
N PHE A 183 -12.44 7.24 13.97
CA PHE A 183 -11.16 7.32 13.25
C PHE A 183 -9.97 7.01 14.16
N LEU A 184 -9.95 7.56 15.38
CA LEU A 184 -8.90 7.26 16.36
C LEU A 184 -8.88 5.77 16.73
N ALA A 185 -10.04 5.18 16.99
CA ALA A 185 -10.16 3.76 17.30
C ALA A 185 -9.68 2.89 16.14
N ALA A 186 -10.07 3.20 14.90
CA ALA A 186 -9.64 2.47 13.72
C ALA A 186 -8.11 2.53 13.52
N LEU A 187 -7.49 3.71 13.68
CA LEU A 187 -6.04 3.88 13.65
C LEU A 187 -5.36 3.04 14.74
N TRP A 188 -5.89 3.08 15.97
CA TRP A 188 -5.34 2.35 17.11
C TRP A 188 -5.38 0.84 16.91
N VAL A 189 -6.51 0.32 16.40
CA VAL A 189 -6.67 -1.11 16.08
C VAL A 189 -5.67 -1.56 15.03
N VAL A 190 -5.52 -0.81 13.93
CA VAL A 190 -4.56 -1.14 12.86
C VAL A 190 -3.12 -1.07 13.36
N TRP A 191 -2.80 -0.06 14.17
CA TRP A 191 -1.48 0.08 14.78
C TRP A 191 -1.15 -1.09 15.71
N LEU A 192 -2.07 -1.43 16.62
CA LEU A 192 -1.91 -2.53 17.57
C LEU A 192 -1.76 -3.87 16.84
N ALA A 193 -2.61 -4.14 15.84
CA ALA A 193 -2.53 -5.35 15.04
C ALA A 193 -1.17 -5.47 14.32
N SER A 194 -0.70 -4.37 13.74
CA SER A 194 0.61 -4.30 13.06
C SER A 194 1.77 -4.49 14.04
N TYR A 195 1.67 -3.91 15.23
CA TYR A 195 2.66 -4.07 16.31
C TYR A 195 2.76 -5.52 16.76
N LEU A 196 1.62 -6.15 17.09
CA LEU A 196 1.57 -7.54 17.56
C LEU A 196 2.12 -8.51 16.50
N ARG A 197 1.86 -8.27 15.22
CA ARG A 197 2.43 -9.07 14.12
C ARG A 197 3.94 -8.94 14.02
N ARG A 198 4.47 -7.70 14.11
CA ARG A 198 5.92 -7.47 14.13
C ARG A 198 6.57 -8.15 15.32
N LEU A 199 5.95 -8.06 16.50
CA LEU A 199 6.42 -8.73 17.71
C LEU A 199 6.47 -10.25 17.53
N ARG A 200 5.39 -10.86 17.01
CA ARG A 200 5.34 -12.31 16.72
C ARG A 200 6.44 -12.75 15.77
N ARG A 201 6.69 -12.01 14.68
CA ARG A 201 7.78 -12.31 13.74
C ARG A 201 9.17 -12.27 14.40
N LYS A 202 9.43 -11.24 15.22
CA LYS A 202 10.68 -11.14 15.98
C LYS A 202 10.86 -12.30 16.95
N LEU A 203 9.80 -12.68 17.68
CA LEU A 203 9.84 -13.80 18.60
C LEU A 203 10.09 -15.14 17.89
N LEU A 204 9.47 -15.38 16.74
CA LEU A 204 9.72 -16.57 15.92
C LEU A 204 11.17 -16.60 15.41
N HIS A 205 11.69 -15.47 14.94
CA HIS A 205 13.08 -15.36 14.50
C HIS A 205 14.07 -15.64 15.63
N LEU A 206 13.84 -15.09 16.83
CA LEU A 206 14.66 -15.37 18.00
C LEU A 206 14.63 -16.86 18.39
N ARG A 207 13.46 -17.50 18.33
CA ARG A 207 13.33 -18.95 18.55
C ARG A 207 14.16 -19.76 17.55
N GLN A 208 14.13 -19.38 16.26
CA GLN A 208 14.93 -20.01 15.22
C GLN A 208 16.44 -19.84 15.46
N LEU A 209 16.88 -18.64 15.87
CA LEU A 209 18.29 -18.39 16.19
C LEU A 209 18.76 -19.22 17.39
N THR A 210 17.94 -19.32 18.44
CA THR A 210 18.25 -20.16 19.61
C THR A 210 18.34 -21.64 19.24
N GLN A 211 17.43 -22.13 18.39
CA GLN A 211 17.48 -23.51 17.88
C GLN A 211 18.75 -23.76 17.05
N ARG A 212 19.12 -22.86 16.14
CA ARG A 212 20.36 -22.97 15.36
C ARG A 212 21.60 -22.98 16.23
N ARG A 213 21.65 -22.14 17.27
CA ARG A 213 22.77 -22.13 18.24
C ARG A 213 22.90 -23.44 18.98
N ARG A 214 21.79 -24.06 19.40
CA ARG A 214 21.80 -25.40 20.05
C ARG A 214 22.32 -26.47 19.10
N GLN A 215 21.82 -26.51 17.87
CA GLN A 215 22.29 -27.47 16.86
C GLN A 215 23.79 -27.34 16.55
N LEU A 216 24.31 -26.11 16.48
CA LEU A 216 25.73 -25.86 16.28
C LEU A 216 26.56 -26.35 17.48
N ALA A 217 26.11 -26.08 18.71
CA ALA A 217 26.78 -26.55 19.92
C ALA A 217 26.80 -28.10 19.99
N GLU A 218 25.70 -28.77 19.63
CA GLU A 218 25.63 -30.23 19.57
C GLU A 218 26.60 -30.82 18.52
N ARG A 219 26.72 -30.20 17.34
CA ARG A 219 27.68 -30.62 16.31
C ARG A 219 29.12 -30.47 16.77
N MET A 220 29.48 -29.33 17.35
CA MET A 220 30.83 -29.11 17.89
C MET A 220 31.17 -30.13 18.99
N LEU A 221 30.22 -30.48 19.85
CA LEU A 221 30.42 -31.50 20.88
C LEU A 221 30.59 -32.91 20.30
N ALA A 222 29.90 -33.23 19.21
CA ALA A 222 30.06 -34.50 18.51
C ALA A 222 31.43 -34.61 17.85
N GLU A 223 31.89 -33.57 17.14
CA GLU A 223 33.21 -33.51 16.52
C GLU A 223 34.33 -33.70 17.56
N LEU A 224 34.24 -33.00 18.70
CA LEU A 224 35.20 -33.14 19.80
C LEU A 224 35.21 -34.57 20.41
N ARG A 225 34.06 -35.26 20.42
CA ARG A 225 33.97 -36.64 20.91
C ARG A 225 34.65 -37.62 19.94
N ASP A 226 34.44 -37.45 18.64
CA ASP A 226 35.01 -38.31 17.61
C ASP A 226 36.54 -38.18 17.59
N GLU A 227 37.08 -36.95 17.67
CA GLU A 227 38.51 -36.68 17.77
C GLU A 227 39.15 -37.35 19.00
N GLY A 228 38.46 -37.35 20.14
CA GLY A 228 38.92 -38.03 21.36
C GLY A 228 39.01 -39.55 21.22
N THR A 229 38.10 -40.17 20.47
CA THR A 229 38.09 -41.64 20.27
C THR A 229 39.14 -42.12 19.25
N GLY A 230 39.46 -41.31 18.23
CA GLY A 230 40.47 -41.64 17.23
C GLY A 230 41.88 -41.74 17.80
N ARG A 231 42.20 -40.94 18.82
CA ARG A 231 43.55 -40.83 19.40
C ARG A 231 44.01 -42.05 20.21
N HIS A 232 43.11 -42.98 20.52
CA HIS A 232 43.41 -44.19 21.30
C HIS A 232 43.61 -45.45 20.46
N ARG A 233 43.56 -45.35 19.12
CA ARG A 233 43.68 -46.50 18.21
C ARG A 233 45.02 -46.60 17.46
N ASP A 234 45.93 -45.67 17.68
CA ASP A 234 47.29 -45.67 17.15
C ASP A 234 48.31 -45.90 18.27
#